data_AF-A0A7W8HYK0-F1
#
_entry.id   AF-A0A7W8HYK0-F1
#
_cell.length_a   1.000
_cell.length_b   1.000
_cell.length_c   1.000
_cell.angle_alpha   90.00
_cell.angle_beta   90.00
_cell.angle_gamma   90.00
#
_symmetry.space_group_name_H-M   'P 1'
#
loop_
_entity.id
_entity.type
_entity.pdbx_description
1 polymer ?
#
loop_
_entity_poly.entity_id
_entity_poly.type
_entity_poly.pdbx_seq_one_letter_code
_entity_poly.pdbx_strand_id
1 'polypeptide(L)'
;MRKYRGPDTWRRVREAYVAGESGPSLARRFDVGLHNLRKKASREGWTRAAVAAGLDRELPDAVEAVAGAAPVDRHAALEACLDHAAAAMARGDGQKALAGLKAALAFTDLTRRLDDPGFVDPQEPGRQAALAFLRAEALRDYPEG
;
A
#
# COMPACT_ATOMS: atom_id res chain seq x y z
N MET A 1 33.04 15.66 -19.90
CA MET A 1 32.64 17.00 -19.42
C MET A 1 31.80 16.86 -18.15
N ARG A 2 32.31 17.27 -16.97
CA ARG A 2 31.60 17.13 -15.69
C ARG A 2 30.65 18.30 -15.53
N LYS A 3 29.34 18.06 -15.70
CA LYS A 3 28.29 19.07 -15.45
C LYS A 3 28.25 19.39 -13.95
N TYR A 4 28.81 20.54 -13.56
CA TYR A 4 28.70 21.05 -12.19
C TYR A 4 27.28 21.64 -12.01
N ARG A 5 26.71 21.45 -10.83
CA ARG A 5 25.42 22.00 -10.43
C ARG A 5 25.59 22.75 -9.14
N GLY A 6 25.03 23.96 -9.10
CA GLY A 6 25.07 24.81 -7.93
C GLY A 6 24.40 24.16 -6.72
N PRO A 7 24.71 24.64 -5.51
CA PRO A 7 24.14 24.14 -4.26
C PRO A 7 22.60 24.18 -4.26
N ASP A 8 21.99 25.18 -4.90
CA ASP A 8 20.52 25.29 -5.00
C ASP A 8 19.86 24.15 -5.77
N THR A 9 20.50 23.68 -6.85
CA THR A 9 20.00 22.53 -7.62
C THR A 9 20.02 21.29 -6.75
N TRP A 10 21.10 21.08 -6.00
CA TRP A 10 21.23 19.91 -5.13
C TRP A 10 20.27 19.93 -3.94
N ARG A 11 19.95 21.11 -3.41
CA ARG A 11 18.88 21.28 -2.41
C ARG A 11 17.53 20.80 -2.95
N ARG A 12 17.13 21.27 -4.14
CA ARG A 12 15.87 20.87 -4.79
C ARG A 12 15.84 19.38 -5.16
N VAL A 13 16.98 18.83 -5.58
CA VAL A 13 17.13 17.39 -5.83
C VAL A 13 16.93 16.59 -4.55
N ARG A 14 17.51 17.03 -3.43
CA ARG A 14 17.35 16.37 -2.12
C ARG A 14 15.89 16.39 -1.67
N GLU A 15 15.24 17.56 -1.73
CA GLU A 15 13.81 17.71 -1.39
C GLU A 15 12.94 16.71 -2.18
N ALA A 16 13.11 16.66 -3.50
CA ALA A 16 12.34 15.77 -4.35
C ALA A 16 12.69 14.27 -4.16
N TYR A 17 13.96 13.95 -3.87
CA TYR A 17 14.39 12.59 -3.57
C TYR A 17 13.79 12.07 -2.25
N VAL A 18 13.79 12.91 -1.21
CA VAL A 18 13.19 12.60 0.09
C VAL A 18 11.67 12.50 -0.03
N ALA A 19 11.03 13.32 -0.87
CA ALA A 19 9.61 13.21 -1.20
C ALA A 19 9.24 11.92 -1.99
N GLY A 20 10.23 11.08 -2.35
CA GLY A 20 10.01 9.77 -2.93
C GLY A 20 10.16 9.70 -4.45
N GLU A 21 10.53 10.79 -5.13
CA GLU A 21 10.78 10.77 -6.57
C GLU A 21 11.96 9.85 -6.94
N SER A 22 11.86 9.12 -8.05
CA SER A 22 12.90 8.16 -8.45
C SER A 22 14.18 8.84 -8.94
N GLY A 23 15.33 8.24 -8.63
CA GLY A 23 16.64 8.72 -9.10
C GLY A 23 16.73 8.95 -10.63
N PRO A 24 16.21 8.06 -11.49
CA PRO A 24 16.16 8.30 -12.94
C PRO A 24 15.28 9.48 -13.36
N SER A 25 14.18 9.75 -12.64
CA SER A 25 13.35 10.94 -12.88
C SER A 25 14.11 12.21 -12.55
N LEU A 26 14.73 12.26 -11.37
CA LEU A 26 15.52 13.39 -10.91
C LEU A 26 16.75 13.65 -11.80
N ALA A 27 17.40 12.59 -12.26
CA ALA A 27 18.52 12.67 -13.19
C ALA A 27 18.14 13.39 -14.49
N ARG A 28 16.96 13.07 -15.05
CA ARG A 28 16.42 13.74 -16.24
C ARG A 28 16.00 15.17 -15.94
N ARG A 29 15.24 15.38 -14.86
CA ARG A 29 14.63 16.67 -14.51
C ARG A 29 15.65 17.75 -14.14
N PHE A 30 16.71 17.38 -13.43
CA PHE A 30 17.74 18.32 -12.96
C PHE A 30 19.05 18.22 -13.77
N ASP A 31 19.05 17.42 -14.85
CA ASP A 31 20.22 17.12 -15.68
C ASP A 31 21.44 16.74 -14.81
N VAL A 32 21.23 15.84 -13.84
CA VAL A 32 22.27 15.31 -12.96
C VAL A 32 22.57 13.87 -13.30
N GLY A 33 23.85 13.50 -13.32
CA GLY A 33 24.23 12.11 -13.56
C GLY A 33 23.72 11.20 -12.43
N LEU A 34 23.05 10.10 -12.78
CA LEU A 34 22.50 9.15 -11.81
C LEU A 34 23.57 8.62 -10.83
N HIS A 35 24.77 8.36 -11.33
CA HIS A 35 25.91 7.96 -10.50
C HIS A 35 26.30 9.05 -9.48
N ASN A 36 26.36 10.32 -9.91
CA ASN A 36 26.69 11.45 -9.03
C ASN A 36 25.60 11.70 -7.99
N LEU A 37 24.33 11.53 -8.38
CA LEU A 37 23.19 11.62 -7.47
C LEU A 37 23.28 10.56 -6.36
N ARG A 38 23.51 9.30 -6.72
CA ARG A 38 23.68 8.21 -5.74
C ARG A 38 24.89 8.44 -4.84
N LYS A 39 26.03 8.83 -5.41
CA LYS A 39 27.26 9.11 -4.66
C LYS A 39 27.07 10.27 -3.67
N LYS A 40 26.36 11.33 -4.07
CA LYS A 40 26.09 12.47 -3.19
C LYS A 40 25.08 12.12 -2.10
N ALA A 41 23.98 11.43 -2.45
CA ALA A 41 23.00 10.96 -1.48
C ALA A 41 23.61 10.04 -0.42
N SER A 42 24.53 9.16 -0.80
CA SER A 42 25.28 8.32 0.14
C SER A 42 26.21 9.14 1.05
N ARG A 43 26.96 10.10 0.50
CA ARG A 43 27.90 10.94 1.28
C ARG A 43 27.21 11.88 2.26
N GLU A 44 26.02 12.36 1.91
CA GLU A 44 25.25 13.32 2.69
C GLU A 44 24.11 12.65 3.47
N GLY A 45 24.01 11.32 3.43
CA GLY A 45 23.10 10.55 4.28
C GLY A 45 21.61 10.66 3.93
N TRP A 46 21.24 11.06 2.71
CA TRP A 46 19.84 11.11 2.27
C TRP A 46 19.49 9.98 1.29
N THR A 47 20.05 8.79 1.50
CA THR A 47 19.65 7.58 0.77
C THR A 47 18.25 7.15 1.19
N ARG A 48 17.57 6.38 0.34
CA ARG A 48 16.26 5.80 0.71
C ARG A 48 16.29 4.98 2.01
N ALA A 49 17.37 4.24 2.24
CA ALA A 49 17.57 3.49 3.48
C ALA A 49 17.74 4.41 4.70
N ALA A 50 18.46 5.52 4.56
CA ALA A 50 18.63 6.50 5.65
C ALA A 50 17.35 7.28 5.93
N VAL A 51 16.57 7.61 4.88
CA VAL A 51 15.25 8.23 5.02
C VAL A 51 14.27 7.27 5.69
N ALA A 52 14.23 6.00 5.26
CA ALA A 52 13.41 4.97 5.89
C ALA A 52 13.79 4.76 7.36
N ALA A 53 15.08 4.59 7.67
CA ALA A 53 15.55 4.45 9.04
C ALA A 53 15.26 5.67 9.94
N GLY A 54 15.16 6.87 9.35
CA GLY A 54 14.73 8.07 10.06
C GLY A 54 13.24 8.04 10.40
N LEU A 55 12.40 7.67 9.43
CA LEU A 55 10.95 7.49 9.63
C LEU A 55 10.65 6.37 10.63
N ASP A 56 11.38 5.25 10.56
CA ASP A 56 11.25 4.12 11.48
C ASP A 56 11.61 4.51 12.92
N ARG A 57 12.49 5.50 13.11
CA ARG A 57 12.86 6.03 14.44
C ARG A 57 11.84 7.02 15.00
N GLU A 58 11.18 7.79 14.13
CA GLU A 58 10.13 8.72 14.53
C GLU A 58 8.80 8.01 14.83
N LEU A 59 8.62 6.79 14.34
CA LEU A 59 7.55 5.91 14.75
C LEU A 59 7.81 5.40 16.18
N PRO A 60 6.87 5.53 17.12
CA PRO A 60 6.99 4.88 18.42
C PRO A 60 7.13 3.37 18.21
N ASP A 61 7.86 2.71 19.11
CA ASP A 61 8.07 1.27 19.07
C ASP A 61 6.69 0.60 18.91
N ALA A 62 6.49 -0.09 17.79
CA ALA A 62 5.16 -0.56 17.38
C ALA A 62 4.54 -1.49 18.44
N VAL A 63 5.37 -2.09 19.29
CA VAL A 63 4.96 -2.94 20.40
C VAL A 63 4.38 -2.12 21.56
N GLU A 64 4.96 -0.96 21.90
CA GLU A 64 4.44 -0.06 22.93
C GLU A 64 3.20 0.71 22.45
N ALA A 65 3.17 1.11 21.18
CA ALA A 65 2.04 1.81 20.57
C ALA A 65 0.76 0.94 20.57
N VAL A 66 0.90 -0.37 20.38
CA VAL A 66 -0.21 -1.32 20.42
C VAL A 66 -0.60 -1.68 21.87
N ALA A 67 0.35 -1.68 22.80
CA ALA A 67 0.09 -1.98 24.21
C ALA A 67 -0.65 -0.85 24.96
N GLY A 68 -0.48 0.40 24.53
CA GLY A 68 -1.18 1.56 25.10
C GLY A 68 -2.43 2.02 24.34
N ALA A 69 -2.68 1.48 23.15
CA ALA A 69 -3.88 1.78 22.37
C ALA A 69 -5.09 1.08 22.99
N ALA A 70 -6.14 1.87 23.29
CA ALA A 70 -7.44 1.29 23.59
C ALA A 70 -7.83 0.31 22.46
N PRO A 71 -8.51 -0.81 22.78
CA PRO A 71 -8.96 -1.75 21.77
C PRO A 71 -9.69 -0.98 20.68
N VAL A 72 -9.17 -1.06 19.45
CA VAL A 72 -9.78 -0.37 18.32
C VAL A 72 -11.14 -1.01 18.08
N ASP A 73 -12.21 -0.25 18.27
CA ASP A 73 -13.53 -0.66 17.85
C ASP A 73 -13.51 -0.87 16.33
N ARG A 74 -13.72 -2.12 15.92
CA ARG A 74 -13.67 -2.54 14.52
C ARG A 74 -14.72 -1.82 13.68
N HIS A 75 -15.88 -1.52 14.27
CA HIS A 75 -16.94 -0.79 13.57
C HIS A 75 -16.52 0.66 13.32
N ALA A 76 -16.04 1.34 14.35
CA ALA A 76 -15.52 2.72 14.23
C ALA A 76 -14.34 2.81 13.26
N ALA A 77 -13.46 1.81 13.22
CA ALA A 77 -12.35 1.76 12.28
C ALA A 77 -12.82 1.61 10.82
N LEU A 78 -13.87 0.82 10.58
CA LEU A 78 -14.47 0.67 9.26
C LEU A 78 -15.13 1.97 8.79
N GLU A 79 -15.89 2.64 9.66
CA GLU A 79 -16.50 3.94 9.37
C GLU A 79 -15.44 4.98 8.98
N ALA A 80 -14.36 5.09 9.77
CA ALA A 80 -13.26 6.01 9.47
C ALA A 80 -12.56 5.69 8.13
N CYS A 81 -12.45 4.42 7.76
CA CYS A 81 -11.89 4.00 6.47
C CYS A 81 -12.78 4.43 5.30
N LEU A 82 -14.10 4.25 5.45
CA LEU A 82 -15.09 4.66 4.44
C LEU A 82 -15.15 6.18 4.28
N ASP A 83 -15.11 6.94 5.38
CA ASP A 83 -15.03 8.40 5.35
C ASP A 83 -13.80 8.89 4.59
N HIS A 84 -12.65 8.23 4.79
CA HIS A 84 -11.43 8.57 4.08
C HIS A 84 -11.56 8.30 2.57
N ALA A 85 -12.21 7.19 2.19
CA ALA A 85 -12.47 6.86 0.79
C ALA A 85 -13.44 7.85 0.14
N ALA A 86 -14.50 8.26 0.86
CA ALA A 86 -15.45 9.28 0.41
C ALA A 86 -14.77 10.64 0.21
N ALA A 87 -13.92 11.06 1.14
CA ALA A 87 -13.13 12.29 1.01
C ALA A 87 -12.13 12.24 -0.15
N ALA A 88 -11.58 11.06 -0.48
CA ALA A 88 -10.74 10.88 -1.66
C ALA A 88 -11.56 11.01 -2.96
N MET A 89 -12.76 10.42 -3.01
CA MET A 89 -13.67 10.56 -4.15
C MET A 89 -14.08 12.02 -4.40
N ALA A 90 -14.45 12.76 -3.34
CA ALA A 90 -14.84 14.16 -3.45
C ALA A 90 -13.73 15.05 -4.02
N ARG A 91 -12.45 14.65 -3.85
CA ARG A 91 -11.28 15.34 -4.40
C ARG A 91 -10.89 14.87 -5.81
N GLY A 92 -11.63 13.94 -6.40
CA GLY A 92 -11.32 13.35 -7.71
C GLY A 92 -10.17 12.35 -7.70
N ASP A 93 -9.71 11.92 -6.52
CA ASP A 93 -8.62 10.95 -6.39
C ASP A 93 -9.18 9.51 -6.39
N GLY A 94 -9.55 9.05 -7.59
CA GLY A 94 -10.18 7.74 -7.78
C GLY A 94 -9.29 6.57 -7.38
N GLN A 95 -7.97 6.68 -7.51
CA GLN A 95 -7.04 5.61 -7.13
C GLN A 95 -7.00 5.45 -5.60
N LYS A 96 -6.93 6.56 -4.87
CA LYS A 96 -6.94 6.53 -3.40
C LYS A 96 -8.28 6.07 -2.85
N ALA A 97 -9.39 6.49 -3.46
CA ALA A 97 -10.72 6.01 -3.09
C ALA A 97 -10.87 4.50 -3.31
N LEU A 98 -10.45 3.98 -4.47
CA LEU A 98 -10.49 2.55 -4.76
C LEU A 98 -9.64 1.73 -3.79
N ALA A 99 -8.46 2.22 -3.44
CA ALA A 99 -7.60 1.58 -2.44
C ALA A 99 -8.29 1.51 -1.07
N GLY A 100 -8.92 2.61 -0.63
CA GLY A 100 -9.69 2.66 0.62
C GLY A 100 -10.87 1.68 0.64
N LEU A 101 -11.66 1.63 -0.44
CA LEU A 101 -12.78 0.70 -0.56
C LEU A 101 -12.34 -0.77 -0.54
N LYS A 102 -11.23 -1.11 -1.20
CA LYS A 102 -10.66 -2.47 -1.16
C LYS A 102 -10.20 -2.84 0.25
N ALA A 103 -9.57 -1.91 0.97
CA ALA A 103 -9.15 -2.13 2.34
C ALA A 103 -10.35 -2.36 3.27
N ALA A 104 -11.43 -1.57 3.14
CA ALA A 104 -12.66 -1.72 3.90
C ALA A 104 -13.33 -3.09 3.65
N LEU A 105 -13.38 -3.54 2.39
CA LEU A 105 -13.90 -4.87 2.03
C LEU A 105 -13.08 -6.00 2.66
N ALA A 106 -11.75 -5.93 2.54
CA ALA A 106 -10.87 -6.93 3.14
C ALA A 106 -10.99 -6.97 4.67
N PHE A 107 -11.11 -5.81 5.31
CA PHE A 107 -11.29 -5.71 6.75
C PHE A 107 -12.61 -6.34 7.22
N THR A 108 -13.70 -6.10 6.50
CA THR A 108 -15.02 -6.69 6.78
C THR A 108 -14.99 -8.21 6.65
N ASP A 109 -14.33 -8.71 5.60
CA ASP A 109 -14.18 -10.15 5.37
C ASP A 109 -13.36 -10.82 6.48
N LEU A 110 -12.22 -10.24 6.86
CA LEU A 110 -11.40 -10.71 7.97
C LEU A 110 -12.15 -10.70 9.30
N THR A 111 -12.91 -9.64 9.57
CA THR A 111 -13.70 -9.53 10.81
C THR A 111 -14.78 -10.62 10.85
N ARG A 112 -15.49 -10.85 9.73
CA ARG A 112 -16.46 -11.94 9.62
C ARG A 112 -15.82 -13.30 9.87
N ARG A 113 -14.64 -13.58 9.30
CA ARG A 113 -13.90 -14.84 9.50
C ARG A 113 -13.53 -15.07 10.97
N LEU A 114 -13.21 -14.00 11.70
CA LEU A 114 -12.82 -14.08 13.10
C LEU A 114 -14.03 -14.26 14.03
N ASP A 115 -15.17 -13.65 13.68
CA ASP A 115 -16.38 -13.69 14.49
C ASP A 115 -17.26 -14.94 14.22
N ASP A 116 -17.09 -15.61 13.06
CA ASP A 116 -17.82 -16.83 12.69
C ASP A 116 -16.91 -18.09 12.72
N PRO A 117 -17.01 -18.94 13.76
CA PRO A 117 -16.22 -20.16 13.86
C PRO A 117 -16.61 -21.24 12.82
N GLY A 118 -17.74 -21.07 12.12
CA GLY A 118 -18.20 -21.93 11.03
C GLY A 118 -17.95 -21.36 9.64
N PHE A 119 -17.20 -20.27 9.50
CA PHE A 119 -16.95 -19.65 8.21
C PHE A 119 -16.25 -20.61 7.25
N VAL A 120 -16.90 -20.91 6.14
CA VAL A 120 -16.33 -21.69 5.02
C VAL A 120 -16.06 -20.72 3.87
N ASP A 121 -14.79 -20.52 3.51
CA ASP A 121 -14.44 -19.61 2.42
C ASP A 121 -14.98 -20.17 1.09
N PRO A 122 -15.87 -19.44 0.39
CA PRO A 122 -16.47 -19.89 -0.86
C PRO A 122 -15.44 -20.17 -1.96
N GLN A 123 -14.26 -19.54 -1.88
CA GLN A 123 -13.16 -19.68 -2.82
C GLN A 123 -12.17 -20.79 -2.44
N GLU A 124 -12.45 -21.57 -1.39
CA GLU A 124 -11.58 -22.70 -1.05
C GLU A 124 -11.41 -23.64 -2.25
N PRO A 125 -10.16 -24.01 -2.60
CA PRO A 125 -9.90 -24.85 -3.77
C PRO A 125 -10.68 -26.16 -3.76
N GLY A 126 -10.83 -26.78 -2.59
CA GLY A 126 -11.61 -28.00 -2.42
C GLY A 126 -13.11 -27.81 -2.67
N ARG A 127 -13.68 -26.69 -2.22
CA ARG A 127 -15.09 -26.34 -2.45
C ARG A 127 -15.35 -25.98 -3.91
N GLN A 128 -14.44 -25.25 -4.54
CA GLN A 128 -14.51 -24.94 -5.98
C GLN A 128 -14.45 -26.22 -6.82
N ALA A 129 -13.56 -27.15 -6.46
CA ALA A 129 -13.50 -28.46 -7.11
C ALA A 129 -14.80 -29.27 -6.92
N ALA A 130 -15.37 -29.28 -5.71
CA ALA A 130 -16.63 -29.96 -5.43
C ALA A 130 -17.81 -29.34 -6.19
N LEU A 131 -17.90 -28.01 -6.26
CA LEU A 131 -18.93 -27.31 -7.03
C LEU A 131 -18.77 -27.53 -8.54
N ALA A 132 -17.54 -27.56 -9.04
CA ALA A 132 -17.26 -27.88 -10.44
C ALA A 132 -17.66 -29.33 -10.78
N PHE A 133 -17.38 -30.27 -9.88
CA PHE A 133 -17.81 -31.67 -10.01
C PHE A 133 -19.34 -31.79 -10.05
N LEU A 134 -20.05 -31.18 -9.09
CA LEU A 134 -21.51 -31.22 -9.03
C LEU A 134 -22.17 -30.56 -10.26
N ARG A 135 -21.58 -29.48 -10.78
CA ARG A 135 -22.03 -28.85 -12.03
C ARG A 135 -21.83 -29.79 -13.23
N ALA A 136 -20.70 -30.48 -13.30
CA ALA A 136 -20.41 -31.43 -14.37
C ALA A 136 -21.33 -32.66 -14.33
N GLU A 137 -21.69 -33.16 -13.14
CA GLU A 137 -22.70 -34.22 -13.02
C GLU A 137 -24.10 -33.75 -13.40
N ALA A 138 -24.53 -32.57 -12.95
CA ALA A 138 -25.85 -32.04 -13.29
C ALA A 138 -26.05 -31.87 -14.80
N LEU A 139 -25.01 -31.42 -15.52
CA LEU A 139 -25.00 -31.31 -16.99
C LEU A 139 -24.99 -32.66 -17.71
N ARG A 140 -24.55 -33.72 -17.02
CA ARG A 140 -24.57 -35.10 -17.54
C ARG A 140 -25.97 -35.69 -17.50
N ASP A 141 -26.72 -35.39 -16.44
CA ASP A 141 -28.08 -35.88 -16.21
C ASP A 141 -29.14 -35.05 -16.96
N TYR A 142 -28.84 -33.80 -17.28
CA TYR A 142 -29.69 -32.92 -18.09
C TYR A 142 -28.85 -32.20 -19.16
N PRO A 143 -28.59 -32.87 -20.31
CA PRO A 143 -27.92 -32.20 -21.41
C PRO A 143 -28.83 -31.07 -21.92
N GLU A 144 -28.28 -29.86 -22.05
CA GLU A 144 -29.00 -28.77 -22.72
C GLU A 144 -29.30 -29.20 -24.16
N GLY A 145 -30.59 -29.21 -24.52
CA GLY A 145 -31.10 -29.71 -25.80
C GLY A 145 -30.80 -28.82 -26.99
#